data_AF-A0A957FBE2-F1
#
_entry.id   AF-A0A957FBE2-F1
#
_cell.length_a   1.000
_cell.length_b   1.000
_cell.length_c   1.000
_cell.angle_alpha   90.00
_cell.angle_beta   90.00
_cell.angle_gamma   90.00
#
_symmetry.space_group_name_H-M   'P 1'
#
loop_
_entity.id
_entity.type
_entity.pdbx_description
1 polymer ?
#
loop_
_entity_poly.entity_id
_entity_poly.type
_entity_poly.pdbx_seq_one_letter_code
_entity_poly.pdbx_strand_id
1 'polypeptide(L)'
;MSIFSRDTAVTREWALVLLLTLIFVVKGVMWSLAFPLWQGPDEDDHYAVIQFIGENGRLPDVGDEILPDEITLSRELADVGRLDYNPERRQGWSETAVGLRESEFAELPASTRSSTELGTTGKLMHATPLYYMLAAVPYRLIGYEGDLLVRAHWQRLWVVLVSSPIVLIAYATARLLFPTNALLRLTIPTLVAFQPQLTAVTAIVTVDGFYFVCYSLLIYLSLLVLRDGLDWRYGLMIGAAFAAGVLSKPTLTGIVPPIALLVLYDFWRRKGERWAVVWSALLMNVVILIPVGWWMQRSLRLNQDLFYFNPVLKGHRIIENPFYDYTPWQHMLDYYQSVWGGIFT
;
A
#
# COMPACT_ATOMS: atom_id res chain seq x y z
N MET A 1 8.67 26.12 38.09
CA MET A 1 7.25 26.00 37.66
C MET A 1 7.07 25.70 36.16
N SER A 2 8.13 25.71 35.32
CA SER A 2 8.02 25.52 33.85
C SER A 2 8.27 24.10 33.31
N ILE A 3 8.85 23.19 34.11
CA ILE A 3 9.13 21.81 33.67
C ILE A 3 7.84 20.97 33.73
N PHE A 4 7.11 21.04 34.85
CA PHE A 4 5.83 20.35 35.04
C PHE A 4 4.74 20.77 34.03
N SER A 5 4.71 22.03 33.59
CA SER A 5 3.74 22.48 32.57
C SER A 5 4.08 21.99 31.17
N ARG A 6 5.35 21.73 30.87
CA ARG A 6 5.81 21.25 29.57
C ARG A 6 5.58 19.75 29.41
N ASP A 7 5.85 18.97 30.46
CA ASP A 7 5.61 17.52 30.46
C ASP A 7 4.11 17.22 30.36
N THR A 8 3.27 17.95 31.09
CA THR A 8 1.81 17.81 30.99
C THR A 8 1.26 18.19 29.61
N ALA A 9 1.82 19.21 28.95
CA ALA A 9 1.44 19.58 27.59
C ALA A 9 1.82 18.50 26.56
N VAL A 10 3.00 17.90 26.69
CA VAL A 10 3.45 16.80 25.82
C VAL A 10 2.57 15.57 26.01
N THR A 11 2.24 15.20 27.25
CA THR A 11 1.33 14.09 27.54
C THR A 11 -0.07 14.31 26.96
N ARG A 12 -0.57 15.56 26.99
CA ARG A 12 -1.85 15.92 26.35
C ARG A 12 -1.80 15.79 24.83
N GLU A 13 -0.73 16.25 24.18
CA GLU A 13 -0.59 16.08 22.72
C GLU A 13 -0.59 14.60 22.32
N TRP A 14 0.14 13.74 23.03
CA TRP A 14 0.14 12.31 22.77
C TRP A 14 -1.24 11.68 22.97
N ALA A 15 -1.97 12.04 24.02
CA ALA A 15 -3.34 11.56 24.22
C ALA A 15 -4.26 11.94 23.06
N LEU A 16 -4.15 13.18 22.55
CA LEU A 16 -4.92 13.64 21.40
C LEU A 16 -4.52 12.91 20.12
N VAL A 17 -3.23 12.65 19.90
CA VAL A 17 -2.76 11.94 18.71
C VAL A 17 -3.17 10.45 18.74
N LEU A 18 -3.16 9.82 19.92
CA LEU A 18 -3.69 8.48 20.10
C LEU A 18 -5.21 8.45 19.86
N LEU A 19 -5.94 9.47 20.31
CA LEU A 19 -7.36 9.62 19.98
C LEU A 19 -7.58 9.80 18.47
N LEU A 20 -6.78 10.61 17.79
CA LEU A 20 -6.84 10.75 16.33
C LEU A 20 -6.54 9.43 15.60
N THR A 21 -5.59 8.66 16.11
CA THR A 21 -5.26 7.32 15.56
C THR A 21 -6.42 6.36 15.78
N LEU A 22 -7.06 6.39 16.96
CA LEU A 22 -8.26 5.61 17.24
C LEU A 22 -9.42 6.02 16.31
N ILE A 23 -9.63 7.31 16.09
CA ILE A 23 -10.64 7.81 15.15
C ILE A 23 -10.34 7.33 13.72
N PHE A 24 -9.09 7.38 13.28
CA PHE A 24 -8.69 6.84 11.98
C PHE A 24 -9.07 5.36 11.85
N VAL A 25 -8.75 4.55 12.87
CA VAL A 25 -9.09 3.12 12.89
C VAL A 25 -10.60 2.90 12.89
N VAL A 26 -11.35 3.53 13.80
CA VAL A 26 -12.82 3.39 13.87
C VAL A 26 -13.48 3.79 12.56
N LYS A 27 -13.05 4.90 11.97
CA LYS A 27 -13.54 5.37 10.66
C LYS A 27 -13.21 4.35 9.57
N GLY A 28 -11.98 3.84 9.54
CA GLY A 28 -11.57 2.78 8.60
C GLY A 28 -12.43 1.52 8.74
N VAL A 29 -12.70 1.07 9.96
CA VAL A 29 -13.58 -0.07 10.25
C VAL A 29 -14.99 0.18 9.72
N MET A 30 -15.59 1.33 10.05
CA MET A 30 -16.94 1.69 9.57
C MET A 30 -17.01 1.72 8.05
N TRP A 31 -16.03 2.32 7.38
CA TRP A 31 -15.98 2.34 5.93
C TRP A 31 -15.72 0.96 5.33
N SER A 32 -14.92 0.11 5.98
CA SER A 32 -14.67 -1.26 5.51
C SER A 32 -15.94 -2.14 5.51
N LEU A 33 -16.90 -1.82 6.38
CA LEU A 33 -18.22 -2.45 6.42
C LEU A 33 -19.20 -1.83 5.42
N ALA A 34 -19.02 -0.55 5.10
CA ALA A 34 -19.90 0.19 4.20
C ALA A 34 -19.55 -0.01 2.71
N PHE A 35 -18.27 -0.25 2.38
CA PHE A 35 -17.86 -0.53 1.01
C PHE A 35 -18.37 -1.92 0.57
N PRO A 36 -19.09 -2.04 -0.55
CA PRO A 36 -19.44 -3.35 -1.07
C PRO A 36 -18.20 -4.18 -1.39
N LEU A 37 -18.32 -5.50 -1.24
CA LEU A 37 -17.25 -6.44 -1.58
C LEU A 37 -16.85 -6.28 -3.05
N TRP A 38 -15.54 -6.23 -3.33
CA TRP A 38 -14.95 -6.16 -4.69
C TRP A 38 -15.26 -4.90 -5.51
N GLN A 39 -15.79 -3.85 -4.90
CA GLN A 39 -15.91 -2.54 -5.54
C GLN A 39 -14.68 -1.64 -5.33
N GLY A 40 -13.78 -2.04 -4.43
CA GLY A 40 -12.46 -1.41 -4.36
C GLY A 40 -11.65 -1.68 -5.63
N PRO A 41 -10.79 -0.73 -6.08
CA PRO A 41 -9.91 -0.97 -7.22
C PRO A 41 -9.05 -2.23 -7.04
N ASP A 42 -9.21 -3.19 -7.94
CA ASP A 42 -8.50 -4.48 -7.98
C ASP A 42 -8.50 -5.23 -6.62
N GLU A 43 -9.53 -5.04 -5.80
CA GLU A 43 -9.59 -5.56 -4.43
C GLU A 43 -9.61 -7.09 -4.38
N ASP A 44 -10.32 -7.70 -5.31
CA ASP A 44 -10.41 -9.15 -5.52
C ASP A 44 -9.08 -9.76 -5.99
N ASP A 45 -8.40 -9.08 -6.93
CA ASP A 45 -7.06 -9.45 -7.37
C ASP A 45 -6.05 -9.40 -6.21
N HIS A 46 -6.10 -8.37 -5.36
CA HIS A 46 -5.26 -8.28 -4.16
C HIS A 46 -5.56 -9.42 -3.18
N TYR A 47 -6.84 -9.67 -2.90
CA TYR A 47 -7.26 -10.74 -2.00
C TYR A 47 -6.84 -12.12 -2.52
N ALA A 48 -6.92 -12.36 -3.83
CA ALA A 48 -6.54 -13.62 -4.45
C ALA A 48 -5.07 -13.99 -4.17
N VAL A 49 -4.16 -13.02 -4.20
CA VAL A 49 -2.75 -13.27 -3.86
C VAL A 49 -2.58 -13.63 -2.37
N ILE A 50 -3.31 -12.95 -1.49
CA ILE A 50 -3.32 -13.22 -0.04
C ILE A 50 -3.81 -14.65 0.20
N GLN A 51 -4.95 -15.00 -0.40
CA GLN A 51 -5.54 -16.33 -0.33
C GLN A 51 -4.59 -17.38 -0.89
N PHE A 52 -4.00 -17.16 -2.06
CA PHE A 52 -3.06 -18.10 -2.65
C PHE A 52 -1.89 -18.42 -1.71
N ILE A 53 -1.27 -17.39 -1.12
CA ILE A 53 -0.16 -17.57 -0.16
C ILE A 53 -0.68 -18.26 1.11
N GLY A 54 -1.87 -17.89 1.58
CA GLY A 54 -2.55 -18.48 2.72
C GLY A 54 -2.91 -19.95 2.56
N GLU A 55 -3.27 -20.40 1.35
CA GLU A 55 -3.60 -21.80 1.08
C GLU A 55 -2.32 -22.60 0.81
N ASN A 56 -1.42 -22.07 -0.02
CA ASN A 56 -0.29 -22.84 -0.55
C ASN A 56 1.01 -22.70 0.27
N GLY A 57 1.14 -21.66 1.10
CA GLY A 57 2.35 -21.40 1.89
C GLY A 57 3.57 -21.01 1.06
N ARG A 58 3.36 -20.60 -0.19
CA ARG A 58 4.40 -20.16 -1.14
C ARG A 58 3.90 -18.98 -1.97
N LEU A 59 4.83 -18.26 -2.58
CA LEU A 59 4.51 -17.21 -3.55
C LEU A 59 4.03 -17.82 -4.89
N PRO A 60 3.11 -17.15 -5.62
CA PRO A 60 2.72 -17.55 -6.98
C PRO A 60 3.92 -17.55 -7.94
N ASP A 61 4.09 -18.62 -8.70
CA ASP A 61 5.15 -18.83 -9.68
C ASP A 61 4.59 -18.83 -11.12
N VAL A 62 5.42 -19.11 -12.13
CA VAL A 62 5.09 -18.99 -13.58
C VAL A 62 3.75 -19.63 -13.95
N GLY A 63 3.39 -20.78 -13.36
CA GLY A 63 2.12 -21.46 -13.67
C GLY A 63 0.90 -20.93 -12.92
N ASP A 64 1.10 -20.12 -11.90
CA ASP A 64 0.03 -19.62 -11.01
C ASP A 64 -0.48 -18.27 -11.52
N GLU A 65 -1.12 -18.28 -12.69
CA GLU A 65 -1.66 -17.08 -13.36
C GLU A 65 -3.16 -16.93 -13.15
N ILE A 66 -3.83 -18.00 -12.74
CA ILE A 66 -5.27 -18.10 -12.61
C ILE A 66 -5.67 -17.82 -11.16
N LEU A 67 -6.72 -17.00 -10.99
CA LEU A 67 -7.31 -16.74 -9.68
C LEU A 67 -7.95 -18.01 -9.12
N PRO A 68 -7.97 -18.20 -7.78
CA PRO A 68 -8.79 -19.22 -7.18
C PRO A 68 -10.26 -19.10 -7.61
N ASP A 69 -10.92 -20.23 -7.89
CA ASP A 69 -12.29 -20.26 -8.38
C ASP A 69 -13.27 -19.55 -7.42
N GLU A 70 -12.99 -19.61 -6.12
CA GLU A 70 -13.76 -18.92 -5.09
C GLU A 70 -13.87 -17.40 -5.35
N ILE A 71 -12.83 -16.78 -5.90
CA ILE A 71 -12.84 -15.34 -6.22
C ILE A 71 -13.81 -15.06 -7.36
N THR A 72 -13.75 -15.85 -8.42
CA THR A 72 -14.66 -15.73 -9.57
C THR A 72 -16.12 -15.94 -9.14
N LEU A 73 -16.39 -17.01 -8.40
CA LEU A 73 -17.73 -17.31 -7.89
C LEU A 73 -18.23 -16.21 -6.95
N SER A 74 -17.38 -15.71 -6.06
CA SER A 74 -17.76 -14.64 -5.13
C SER A 74 -18.11 -13.32 -5.82
N ARG A 75 -17.50 -13.00 -6.97
CA ARG A 75 -17.88 -11.84 -7.79
C ARG A 75 -19.27 -11.99 -8.39
N GLU A 76 -19.67 -13.21 -8.74
CA GLU A 76 -21.02 -13.51 -9.21
C GLU A 76 -22.04 -13.45 -8.06
N LEU A 77 -21.70 -13.99 -6.88
CA LEU A 77 -22.54 -13.90 -5.68
C LEU A 77 -22.75 -12.44 -5.26
N ALA A 78 -21.68 -11.64 -5.24
CA ALA A 78 -21.71 -10.22 -4.90
C ALA A 78 -22.34 -9.33 -5.99
N ASP A 79 -22.70 -9.89 -7.15
CA ASP A 79 -23.34 -9.18 -8.25
C ASP A 79 -22.50 -8.00 -8.81
N VAL A 80 -21.18 -8.15 -8.75
CA VAL A 80 -20.22 -7.12 -9.20
C VAL A 80 -19.63 -7.40 -10.57
N GLY A 81 -19.52 -8.67 -10.98
CA GLY A 81 -18.89 -9.05 -12.26
C GLY A 81 -19.57 -8.43 -13.48
N ARG A 82 -20.87 -8.10 -13.37
CA ARG A 82 -21.63 -7.43 -14.44
C ARG A 82 -21.46 -5.91 -14.47
N LEU A 83 -20.81 -5.30 -13.49
CA LEU A 83 -20.68 -3.84 -13.33
C LEU A 83 -19.46 -3.29 -14.05
N ASP A 84 -18.44 -4.12 -14.30
CA ASP A 84 -17.20 -3.73 -14.96
C ASP A 84 -17.49 -3.01 -16.28
N TYR A 85 -16.99 -1.78 -16.43
CA TYR A 85 -17.17 -0.93 -17.62
C TYR A 85 -18.62 -0.65 -18.06
N ASN A 86 -19.61 -0.88 -17.20
CA ASN A 86 -21.03 -0.64 -17.49
C ASN A 86 -21.61 0.38 -16.47
N PRO A 87 -21.34 1.70 -16.66
CA PRO A 87 -21.65 2.73 -15.67
C PRO A 87 -23.15 2.94 -15.39
N GLU A 88 -24.03 2.44 -16.24
CA GLU A 88 -25.48 2.44 -16.07
C GLU A 88 -25.97 1.34 -15.13
N ARG A 89 -25.18 0.28 -14.91
CA ARG A 89 -25.56 -0.84 -14.04
C ARG A 89 -25.31 -0.50 -12.57
N ARG A 90 -26.14 -1.05 -11.69
CA ARG A 90 -26.02 -0.93 -10.23
C ARG A 90 -26.01 -2.32 -9.62
N GLN A 91 -25.24 -2.51 -8.54
CA GLN A 91 -25.28 -3.72 -7.75
C GLN A 91 -26.69 -3.98 -7.23
N GLY A 92 -27.11 -5.24 -7.19
CA GLY A 92 -28.37 -5.66 -6.59
C GLY A 92 -28.34 -5.51 -5.07
N TRP A 93 -29.50 -5.18 -4.50
CA TRP A 93 -29.71 -5.06 -3.06
C TRP A 93 -30.85 -5.97 -2.63
N SER A 94 -30.78 -6.48 -1.41
CA SER A 94 -31.87 -7.22 -0.77
C SER A 94 -32.83 -6.24 -0.08
N GLU A 95 -34.11 -6.59 -0.02
CA GLU A 95 -35.11 -5.87 0.79
C GLU A 95 -35.11 -6.33 2.26
N THR A 96 -34.30 -7.33 2.60
CA THR A 96 -34.19 -7.89 3.96
C THR A 96 -32.87 -7.50 4.61
N ALA A 97 -32.70 -7.86 5.89
CA ALA A 97 -31.45 -7.64 6.63
C ALA A 97 -30.28 -8.52 6.14
N VAL A 98 -30.56 -9.54 5.32
CA VAL A 98 -29.56 -10.43 4.72
C VAL A 98 -29.33 -9.98 3.29
N GLY A 99 -28.06 -9.80 2.91
CA GLY A 99 -27.65 -9.39 1.58
C GLY A 99 -28.10 -10.37 0.49
N LEU A 100 -28.14 -9.87 -0.74
CA LEU A 100 -28.48 -10.69 -1.91
C LEU A 100 -27.46 -11.83 -2.02
N ARG A 101 -27.93 -13.09 -1.98
CA ARG A 101 -27.10 -14.31 -2.05
C ARG A 101 -26.04 -14.43 -0.95
N GLU A 102 -26.19 -13.69 0.15
CA GLU A 102 -25.20 -13.70 1.25
C GLU A 102 -25.04 -15.10 1.86
N SER A 103 -26.13 -15.84 2.04
CA SER A 103 -26.08 -17.21 2.57
C SER A 103 -25.34 -18.19 1.66
N GLU A 104 -25.30 -17.94 0.36
CA GLU A 104 -24.60 -18.80 -0.62
C GLU A 104 -23.07 -18.74 -0.45
N PHE A 105 -22.52 -17.69 0.18
CA PHE A 105 -21.08 -17.62 0.46
C PHE A 105 -20.62 -18.72 1.42
N ALA A 106 -21.47 -19.10 2.38
CA ALA A 106 -21.18 -20.18 3.32
C ALA A 106 -21.27 -21.57 2.66
N GLU A 107 -21.89 -21.66 1.49
CA GLU A 107 -22.06 -22.90 0.73
C GLU A 107 -20.91 -23.15 -0.26
N LEU A 108 -20.04 -22.16 -0.48
CA LEU A 108 -18.88 -22.30 -1.36
C LEU A 108 -17.94 -23.42 -0.84
N PRO A 109 -17.67 -24.47 -1.64
CA PRO A 109 -16.81 -25.56 -1.21
C PRO A 109 -15.39 -25.07 -0.91
N ALA A 110 -14.77 -25.56 0.17
CA ALA A 110 -13.40 -25.20 0.52
C ALA A 110 -12.38 -25.53 -0.58
N SER A 111 -12.67 -26.50 -1.46
CA SER A 111 -11.83 -26.80 -2.63
C SER A 111 -11.69 -25.61 -3.59
N THR A 112 -12.69 -24.73 -3.67
CA THR A 112 -12.67 -23.53 -4.53
C THR A 112 -11.60 -22.52 -4.13
N ARG A 113 -11.09 -22.62 -2.89
CA ARG A 113 -10.02 -21.74 -2.38
C ARG A 113 -8.69 -21.96 -3.09
N SER A 114 -8.49 -23.13 -3.71
CA SER A 114 -7.27 -23.53 -4.40
C SER A 114 -7.49 -24.03 -5.83
N SER A 115 -8.72 -24.39 -6.22
CA SER A 115 -9.02 -24.79 -7.59
C SER A 115 -8.97 -23.58 -8.54
N THR A 116 -8.67 -23.85 -9.81
CA THR A 116 -8.46 -22.85 -10.86
C THR A 116 -9.18 -23.26 -12.15
N GLU A 117 -10.24 -24.06 -12.04
CA GLU A 117 -10.95 -24.68 -13.15
C GLU A 117 -11.72 -23.66 -14.00
N LEU A 118 -12.11 -22.52 -13.41
CA LEU A 118 -12.83 -21.45 -14.11
C LEU A 118 -11.93 -20.63 -15.03
N GLY A 119 -10.60 -20.71 -14.88
CA GLY A 119 -9.65 -20.12 -15.82
C GLY A 119 -9.58 -18.58 -15.84
N THR A 120 -10.12 -17.90 -14.84
CA THR A 120 -10.05 -16.43 -14.72
C THR A 120 -8.61 -15.97 -14.44
N THR A 121 -8.02 -15.22 -15.36
CA THR A 121 -6.64 -14.72 -15.20
C THR A 121 -6.58 -13.61 -14.14
N GLY A 122 -5.63 -13.71 -13.21
CA GLY A 122 -5.40 -12.70 -12.18
C GLY A 122 -4.37 -11.65 -12.61
N LYS A 123 -4.66 -10.38 -12.34
CA LYS A 123 -3.77 -9.26 -12.71
C LYS A 123 -2.57 -9.11 -11.79
N LEU A 124 -2.70 -9.55 -10.55
CA LEU A 124 -1.73 -9.29 -9.48
C LEU A 124 -1.02 -10.53 -8.96
N MET A 125 -1.27 -11.71 -9.55
CA MET A 125 -0.67 -12.98 -9.11
C MET A 125 0.86 -12.91 -9.01
N HIS A 126 1.52 -12.21 -9.92
CA HIS A 126 2.99 -12.09 -9.94
C HIS A 126 3.51 -10.74 -9.43
N ALA A 127 2.66 -9.98 -8.72
CA ALA A 127 3.00 -8.69 -8.13
C ALA A 127 4.01 -8.82 -6.98
N THR A 128 4.38 -7.67 -6.40
CA THR A 128 5.35 -7.59 -5.31
C THR A 128 4.88 -8.29 -4.04
N PRO A 129 5.74 -9.10 -3.39
CA PRO A 129 5.25 -10.12 -2.46
C PRO A 129 5.02 -9.65 -1.02
N LEU A 130 5.70 -8.59 -0.54
CA LEU A 130 5.85 -8.37 0.90
C LEU A 130 4.52 -8.13 1.61
N TYR A 131 3.67 -7.25 1.06
CA TYR A 131 2.39 -6.95 1.69
C TYR A 131 1.51 -8.21 1.79
N TYR A 132 1.43 -8.99 0.71
CA TYR A 132 0.61 -10.20 0.66
C TYR A 132 1.13 -11.29 1.59
N MET A 133 2.47 -11.44 1.73
CA MET A 133 3.07 -12.35 2.71
C MET A 133 2.67 -11.97 4.14
N LEU A 134 2.66 -10.68 4.47
CA LEU A 134 2.24 -10.20 5.79
C LEU A 134 0.73 -10.40 6.01
N ALA A 135 -0.08 -10.12 4.99
CA ALA A 135 -1.54 -10.27 5.03
C ALA A 135 -2.01 -11.75 5.04
N ALA A 136 -1.21 -12.68 4.53
CA ALA A 136 -1.47 -14.11 4.62
C ALA A 136 -1.41 -14.64 6.07
N VAL A 137 -0.75 -13.93 6.99
CA VAL A 137 -0.70 -14.29 8.42
C VAL A 137 -2.09 -14.18 9.07
N PRO A 138 -2.77 -13.01 9.09
CA PRO A 138 -4.13 -12.93 9.64
C PRO A 138 -5.14 -13.74 8.82
N TYR A 139 -4.90 -13.97 7.51
CA TYR A 139 -5.71 -14.91 6.72
C TYR A 139 -5.71 -16.30 7.37
N ARG A 140 -4.52 -16.85 7.65
CA ARG A 140 -4.37 -18.19 8.25
C ARG A 140 -4.78 -18.27 9.71
N LEU A 141 -4.41 -17.27 10.51
CA LEU A 141 -4.54 -17.36 11.97
C LEU A 141 -5.93 -16.98 12.48
N ILE A 142 -6.66 -16.15 11.75
CA ILE A 142 -7.92 -15.56 12.23
C ILE A 142 -9.06 -15.83 11.25
N GLY A 143 -8.82 -15.59 9.96
CA GLY A 143 -9.87 -15.68 8.94
C GLY A 143 -10.20 -17.10 8.47
N TYR A 144 -9.24 -18.02 8.49
CA TYR A 144 -9.26 -19.27 7.71
C TYR A 144 -10.54 -20.12 7.83
N GLU A 145 -11.09 -20.22 9.05
CA GLU A 145 -12.29 -21.01 9.35
C GLU A 145 -13.61 -20.35 8.89
N GLY A 146 -13.62 -19.03 8.69
CA GLY A 146 -14.79 -18.29 8.21
C GLY A 146 -15.03 -18.51 6.72
N ASP A 147 -16.21 -18.12 6.24
CA ASP A 147 -16.49 -17.99 4.80
C ASP A 147 -15.68 -16.83 4.17
N LEU A 148 -15.83 -16.62 2.87
CA LEU A 148 -15.09 -15.59 2.15
C LEU A 148 -15.41 -14.18 2.67
N LEU A 149 -16.66 -13.89 3.08
CA LEU A 149 -17.04 -12.56 3.59
C LEU A 149 -16.28 -12.25 4.87
N VAL A 150 -16.24 -13.20 5.81
CA VAL A 150 -15.49 -13.07 7.07
C VAL A 150 -14.01 -12.87 6.79
N ARG A 151 -13.42 -13.67 5.90
CA ARG A 151 -12.00 -13.54 5.54
C ARG A 151 -11.69 -12.20 4.90
N ALA A 152 -12.51 -11.73 3.96
CA ALA A 152 -12.34 -10.44 3.30
C ALA A 152 -12.41 -9.28 4.30
N HIS A 153 -13.34 -9.31 5.25
CA HIS A 153 -13.43 -8.29 6.30
C HIS A 153 -12.19 -8.26 7.19
N TRP A 154 -11.66 -9.42 7.60
CA TRP A 154 -10.41 -9.47 8.36
C TRP A 154 -9.23 -8.86 7.58
N GLN A 155 -9.20 -9.06 6.25
CA GLN A 155 -8.18 -8.42 5.41
C GLN A 155 -8.36 -6.91 5.31
N ARG A 156 -9.60 -6.40 5.23
CA ARG A 156 -9.84 -4.95 5.31
C ARG A 156 -9.40 -4.37 6.66
N LEU A 157 -9.70 -5.05 7.77
CA LEU A 157 -9.24 -4.64 9.10
C LEU A 157 -7.71 -4.64 9.21
N TRP A 158 -7.04 -5.61 8.59
CA TRP A 158 -5.59 -5.66 8.48
C TRP A 158 -5.04 -4.42 7.75
N VAL A 159 -5.64 -4.01 6.63
CA VAL A 159 -5.24 -2.80 5.90
C VAL A 159 -5.37 -1.57 6.78
N VAL A 160 -6.49 -1.40 7.47
CA VAL A 160 -6.73 -0.26 8.40
C VAL A 160 -5.67 -0.23 9.49
N LEU A 161 -5.38 -1.37 10.12
CA LEU A 161 -4.39 -1.49 11.19
C LEU A 161 -2.99 -1.12 10.70
N VAL A 162 -2.56 -1.71 9.58
CA VAL A 162 -1.24 -1.48 8.99
C VAL A 162 -1.07 -0.03 8.50
N SER A 163 -2.17 0.63 8.13
CA SER A 163 -2.18 2.05 7.72
C SER A 163 -2.14 3.03 8.89
N SER A 164 -2.63 2.64 10.07
CA SER A 164 -2.78 3.54 11.23
C SER A 164 -1.50 4.28 11.69
N PRO A 165 -0.27 3.73 11.56
CA PRO A 165 0.95 4.46 11.92
C PRO A 165 1.14 5.77 11.15
N ILE A 166 0.47 5.97 10.01
CA ILE A 166 0.56 7.21 9.22
C ILE A 166 0.19 8.45 10.04
N VAL A 167 -0.77 8.34 10.98
CA VAL A 167 -1.18 9.44 11.86
C VAL A 167 -0.06 9.80 12.84
N LEU A 168 0.61 8.79 13.40
CA LEU A 168 1.73 8.97 14.32
C LEU A 168 2.94 9.58 13.60
N ILE A 169 3.24 9.11 12.39
CA ILE A 169 4.32 9.64 11.54
C ILE A 169 4.02 11.09 11.14
N ALA A 170 2.77 11.41 10.83
CA ALA A 170 2.33 12.78 10.54
C ALA A 170 2.54 13.71 11.74
N TYR A 171 2.19 13.26 12.95
CA TYR A 171 2.46 14.00 14.19
C TYR A 171 3.96 14.17 14.44
N ALA A 172 4.75 13.10 14.29
CA ALA A 172 6.21 13.15 14.48
C ALA A 172 6.87 14.12 13.49
N THR A 173 6.42 14.12 12.24
CA THR A 173 6.83 15.06 11.20
C THR A 173 6.44 16.49 11.55
N ALA A 174 5.21 16.72 12.01
CA ALA A 174 4.74 18.05 12.41
C ALA A 174 5.50 18.59 13.63
N ARG A 175 5.83 17.73 14.60
CA ARG A 175 6.68 18.07 15.77
C ARG A 175 8.08 18.49 15.37
N LEU A 176 8.62 17.88 14.32
CA LEU A 176 9.94 18.19 13.77
C LEU A 176 9.95 19.55 13.05
N LEU A 177 8.92 19.83 12.24
CA LEU A 177 8.82 21.06 11.44
C LEU A 177 8.35 22.26 12.26
N PHE A 178 7.49 22.06 13.27
CA PHE A 178 6.84 23.12 14.03
C PHE A 178 7.06 22.96 15.56
N PRO A 179 8.31 23.05 16.04
CA PRO A 179 8.64 22.76 17.44
C PRO A 179 8.01 23.73 18.46
N THR A 180 7.58 24.92 18.03
CA THR A 180 6.98 25.95 18.89
C THR A 180 5.49 26.16 18.64
N ASN A 181 4.90 25.59 17.58
CA ASN A 181 3.51 25.81 17.20
C ASN A 181 2.65 24.56 17.43
N ALA A 182 2.07 24.46 18.63
CA ALA A 182 1.23 23.31 19.03
C ALA A 182 0.01 23.12 18.12
N LEU A 183 -0.56 24.21 17.59
CA LEU A 183 -1.69 24.14 16.67
C LEU A 183 -1.31 23.38 15.40
N LEU A 184 -0.18 23.72 14.77
CA LEU A 184 0.29 23.01 13.56
C LEU A 184 0.67 21.56 13.85
N ARG A 185 1.22 21.27 15.04
CA ARG A 185 1.54 19.89 15.46
C ARG A 185 0.33 18.98 15.50
N LEU A 186 -0.84 19.50 15.86
CA LEU A 186 -2.09 18.73 15.91
C LEU A 186 -2.91 18.84 14.61
N THR A 187 -2.81 19.96 13.89
CA THR A 187 -3.54 20.17 12.63
C THR A 187 -3.12 19.15 11.57
N ILE A 188 -1.82 18.91 11.40
CA ILE A 188 -1.32 17.97 10.39
C ILE A 188 -1.83 16.52 10.59
N PRO A 189 -1.63 15.87 11.75
CA PRO A 189 -2.18 14.54 11.98
C PRO A 189 -3.72 14.51 11.96
N THR A 190 -4.39 15.63 12.30
CA THR A 190 -5.85 15.74 12.14
C THR A 190 -6.25 15.69 10.65
N LEU A 191 -5.60 16.49 9.79
CA LEU A 191 -5.87 16.47 8.36
C LEU A 191 -5.63 15.09 7.76
N VAL A 192 -4.58 14.40 8.18
CA VAL A 192 -4.30 13.01 7.76
C VAL A 192 -5.39 12.05 8.24
N ALA A 193 -5.75 12.09 9.53
CA ALA A 193 -6.78 11.21 10.09
C ALA A 193 -8.16 11.40 9.43
N PHE A 194 -8.49 12.62 9.00
CA PHE A 194 -9.77 12.96 8.38
C PHE A 194 -9.75 13.02 6.85
N GLN A 195 -8.65 12.67 6.19
CA GLN A 195 -8.55 12.70 4.74
C GLN A 195 -9.50 11.64 4.11
N PRO A 196 -10.48 12.02 3.24
CA PRO A 196 -11.49 11.09 2.73
C PRO A 196 -10.99 10.03 1.73
N GLN A 197 -10.00 10.37 0.91
CA GLN A 197 -9.39 9.43 -0.05
C GLN A 197 -8.59 8.33 0.67
N LEU A 198 -7.76 8.70 1.65
CA LEU A 198 -7.04 7.80 2.54
C LEU A 198 -8.02 6.93 3.31
N THR A 199 -9.13 7.54 3.74
CA THR A 199 -10.44 6.91 3.98
C THR A 199 -10.70 5.65 3.19
N ALA A 200 -11.20 5.90 1.99
CA ALA A 200 -11.66 4.90 1.05
C ALA A 200 -10.60 3.86 0.73
N VAL A 201 -9.37 4.30 0.46
CA VAL A 201 -8.29 3.40 0.03
C VAL A 201 -7.84 2.46 1.15
N THR A 202 -7.81 2.91 2.40
CA THR A 202 -7.37 2.05 3.52
C THR A 202 -8.48 1.17 4.10
N ALA A 203 -9.71 1.33 3.61
CA ALA A 203 -10.88 0.56 4.03
C ALA A 203 -11.15 -0.68 3.16
N ILE A 204 -10.40 -0.87 2.07
CA ILE A 204 -10.51 -2.00 1.13
C ILE A 204 -9.22 -2.84 1.16
N VAL A 205 -9.26 -4.07 0.62
CA VAL A 205 -8.07 -4.93 0.49
C VAL A 205 -7.12 -4.37 -0.57
N THR A 206 -6.03 -3.75 -0.15
CA THR A 206 -5.02 -3.17 -1.05
C THR A 206 -3.64 -3.06 -0.39
N VAL A 207 -2.60 -2.97 -1.20
CA VAL A 207 -1.22 -2.69 -0.77
C VAL A 207 -1.00 -1.22 -0.35
N ASP A 208 -1.89 -0.32 -0.76
CA ASP A 208 -1.67 1.12 -0.70
C ASP A 208 -1.50 1.67 0.73
N GLY A 209 -2.24 1.10 1.69
CA GLY A 209 -2.13 1.49 3.09
C GLY A 209 -0.71 1.36 3.66
N PHE A 210 -0.08 0.21 3.44
CA PHE A 210 1.30 -0.02 3.86
C PHE A 210 2.30 0.82 3.05
N TYR A 211 2.06 0.96 1.74
CA TYR A 211 2.85 1.84 0.88
C TYR A 211 2.88 3.28 1.40
N PHE A 212 1.74 3.85 1.80
CA PHE A 212 1.68 5.22 2.35
C PHE A 212 2.44 5.36 3.66
N VAL A 213 2.43 4.34 4.53
CA VAL A 213 3.20 4.33 5.77
C VAL A 213 4.69 4.32 5.48
N CYS A 214 5.17 3.44 4.60
CA CYS A 214 6.58 3.41 4.18
C CYS A 214 7.02 4.75 3.57
N TYR A 215 6.21 5.31 2.66
CA TYR A 215 6.51 6.60 2.02
C TYR A 215 6.58 7.75 3.04
N SER A 216 5.62 7.81 3.96
CA SER A 216 5.58 8.83 5.02
C SER A 216 6.76 8.69 5.98
N LEU A 217 7.14 7.45 6.32
CA LEU A 217 8.30 7.16 7.15
C LEU A 217 9.59 7.62 6.47
N LEU A 218 9.75 7.40 5.15
CA LEU A 218 10.91 7.87 4.40
C LEU A 218 11.01 9.40 4.39
N ILE A 219 9.89 10.11 4.26
CA ILE A 219 9.88 11.58 4.41
C ILE A 219 10.33 11.98 5.81
N TYR A 220 9.76 11.37 6.85
CA TYR A 220 10.12 11.67 8.23
C TYR A 220 11.61 11.43 8.52
N LEU A 221 12.15 10.28 8.10
CA LEU A 221 13.56 9.95 8.24
C LEU A 221 14.46 10.89 7.45
N SER A 222 14.03 11.30 6.25
CA SER A 222 14.75 12.28 5.44
C SER A 222 14.89 13.62 6.17
N LEU A 223 13.83 14.07 6.84
CA LEU A 223 13.86 15.29 7.64
C LEU A 223 14.77 15.15 8.87
N LEU A 224 14.81 13.97 9.50
CA LEU A 224 15.75 13.71 10.60
C LEU A 224 17.20 13.74 10.11
N VAL A 225 17.50 13.20 8.93
CA VAL A 225 18.82 13.30 8.30
C VAL A 225 19.18 14.76 7.98
N LEU A 226 18.24 15.58 7.48
CA LEU A 226 18.49 17.00 7.28
C LEU A 226 18.84 17.72 8.59
N ARG A 227 18.19 17.36 9.70
CA ARG A 227 18.45 17.93 11.03
C ARG A 227 19.78 17.46 11.62
N ASP A 228 19.97 16.14 11.70
CA ASP A 228 21.02 15.50 12.52
C ASP A 228 22.21 15.00 11.70
N GLY A 229 22.02 14.79 10.39
CA GLY A 229 22.97 14.15 9.49
C GLY A 229 22.73 12.66 9.30
N LEU A 230 23.23 12.12 8.20
CA LEU A 230 23.11 10.71 7.89
C LEU A 230 24.10 9.93 8.74
N ASP A 231 23.59 9.01 9.54
CA ASP A 231 24.36 8.01 10.26
C ASP A 231 23.92 6.59 9.87
N TRP A 232 24.58 5.57 10.42
CA TRP A 232 24.29 4.18 10.07
C TRP A 232 22.87 3.75 10.48
N ARG A 233 22.29 4.36 11.52
CA ARG A 233 20.93 4.04 11.99
C ARG A 233 19.92 4.56 10.99
N TYR A 234 20.07 5.81 10.56
CA TYR A 234 19.25 6.38 9.49
C TYR A 234 19.44 5.64 8.17
N GLY A 235 20.67 5.26 7.82
CA GLY A 235 20.95 4.43 6.64
C GLY A 235 20.21 3.08 6.68
N LEU A 236 20.24 2.38 7.82
CA LEU A 236 19.51 1.13 8.02
C LEU A 236 17.98 1.34 7.95
N MET A 237 17.45 2.35 8.66
CA MET A 237 16.01 2.61 8.71
C MET A 237 15.45 3.05 7.35
N ILE A 238 16.14 3.94 6.64
CA ILE A 238 15.76 4.37 5.28
C ILE A 238 15.85 3.19 4.33
N GLY A 239 16.94 2.42 4.38
CA GLY A 239 17.11 1.25 3.53
C GLY A 239 16.01 0.20 3.74
N ALA A 240 15.67 -0.10 4.99
CA ALA A 240 14.61 -1.05 5.33
C ALA A 240 13.22 -0.55 4.94
N ALA A 241 12.89 0.73 5.23
CA ALA A 241 11.60 1.31 4.85
C ALA A 241 11.42 1.41 3.33
N PHE A 242 12.49 1.74 2.61
CA PHE A 242 12.52 1.78 1.15
C PHE A 242 12.33 0.40 0.55
N ALA A 243 13.12 -0.59 1.01
CA ALA A 243 12.99 -1.98 0.57
C ALA A 243 11.57 -2.51 0.81
N ALA A 244 11.04 -2.29 2.02
CA ALA A 244 9.70 -2.73 2.37
C ALA A 244 8.64 -2.13 1.45
N GLY A 245 8.65 -0.80 1.24
CA GLY A 245 7.62 -0.19 0.42
C GLY A 245 7.79 -0.48 -1.09
N VAL A 246 9.01 -0.67 -1.61
CA VAL A 246 9.20 -1.17 -3.00
C VAL A 246 8.66 -2.58 -3.16
N LEU A 247 8.89 -3.47 -2.18
CA LEU A 247 8.38 -4.85 -2.18
C LEU A 247 6.88 -4.95 -1.89
N SER A 248 6.22 -3.83 -1.66
CA SER A 248 4.75 -3.73 -1.58
C SER A 248 4.16 -3.00 -2.78
N LYS A 249 4.86 -2.00 -3.32
CA LYS A 249 4.48 -1.29 -4.53
C LYS A 249 5.71 -0.66 -5.22
N PRO A 250 6.09 -1.10 -6.43
CA PRO A 250 7.32 -0.66 -7.11
C PRO A 250 7.37 0.84 -7.40
N THR A 251 6.21 1.51 -7.48
CA THR A 251 6.11 2.97 -7.70
C THR A 251 6.76 3.78 -6.58
N LEU A 252 7.10 3.18 -5.43
CA LEU A 252 7.88 3.84 -4.39
C LEU A 252 9.22 4.36 -4.91
N THR A 253 9.78 3.74 -5.95
CA THR A 253 11.03 4.17 -6.60
C THR A 253 11.01 5.64 -7.05
N GLY A 254 9.84 6.26 -7.19
CA GLY A 254 9.72 7.71 -7.41
C GLY A 254 10.38 8.60 -6.34
N ILE A 255 10.63 8.08 -5.12
CA ILE A 255 11.34 8.82 -4.05
C ILE A 255 12.87 8.71 -4.15
N VAL A 256 13.42 7.98 -5.12
CA VAL A 256 14.87 7.83 -5.29
C VAL A 256 15.58 9.18 -5.52
N PRO A 257 15.13 10.06 -6.44
CA PRO A 257 15.78 11.36 -6.65
C PRO A 257 15.89 12.22 -5.37
N PRO A 258 14.82 12.44 -4.56
CA PRO A 258 14.97 13.22 -3.33
C PRO A 258 15.88 12.56 -2.29
N ILE A 259 15.87 11.22 -2.14
CA ILE A 259 16.81 10.54 -1.22
C ILE A 259 18.26 10.67 -1.72
N ALA A 260 18.51 10.55 -3.03
CA ALA A 260 19.84 10.73 -3.58
C ALA A 260 20.35 12.16 -3.35
N LEU A 261 19.51 13.17 -3.60
CA LEU A 261 19.83 14.58 -3.31
C LEU A 261 20.10 14.82 -1.82
N LEU A 262 19.33 14.19 -0.93
CA LEU A 262 19.55 14.25 0.51
C LEU A 262 20.94 13.73 0.90
N VAL A 263 21.35 12.56 0.39
CA VAL A 263 22.67 11.97 0.66
C VAL A 263 23.78 12.88 0.11
N LEU A 264 23.63 13.40 -1.11
CA LEU A 264 24.60 14.31 -1.72
C LEU A 264 24.73 15.62 -0.94
N TYR A 265 23.61 16.18 -0.49
CA TYR A 265 23.58 17.38 0.34
C TYR A 265 24.27 17.15 1.69
N ASP A 266 23.99 16.01 2.35
CA ASP A 266 24.62 15.66 3.63
C ASP A 266 26.13 15.47 3.49
N PHE A 267 26.57 14.80 2.42
CA PHE A 267 27.99 14.65 2.08
C PHE A 267 28.68 16.01 1.83
N TRP A 268 28.00 16.92 1.14
CA TRP A 268 28.52 18.25 0.84
C TRP A 268 28.69 19.10 2.11
N ARG A 269 27.67 19.13 2.98
CA ARG A 269 27.66 19.97 4.19
C ARG A 269 28.58 19.43 5.30
N ARG A 270 28.71 18.11 5.46
CA ARG A 270 29.48 17.46 6.54
C ARG A 270 30.93 17.19 6.16
N LYS A 271 31.70 18.24 5.81
CA LYS A 271 33.08 18.10 5.30
C LYS A 271 34.01 17.22 6.15
N GLY A 272 33.86 17.23 7.48
CA GLY A 272 34.68 16.42 8.40
C GLY A 272 34.21 14.97 8.59
N GLU A 273 33.00 14.63 8.17
CA GLU A 273 32.37 13.31 8.43
C GLU A 273 31.91 12.63 7.14
N ARG A 274 32.47 13.02 5.99
CA ARG A 274 32.09 12.51 4.67
C ARG A 274 32.12 11.00 4.56
N TRP A 275 33.13 10.36 5.18
CA TRP A 275 33.22 8.90 5.17
C TRP A 275 32.12 8.24 6.00
N ALA A 276 31.64 8.85 7.07
CA ALA A 276 30.50 8.34 7.81
C ALA A 276 29.23 8.37 6.95
N VAL A 277 29.03 9.45 6.17
CA VAL A 277 27.92 9.55 5.20
C VAL A 277 28.04 8.47 4.12
N VAL A 278 29.24 8.27 3.56
CA VAL A 278 29.49 7.23 2.56
C VAL A 278 29.18 5.83 3.11
N TRP A 279 29.71 5.47 4.29
CA TRP A 279 29.44 4.17 4.90
C TRP A 279 27.96 3.96 5.22
N SER A 280 27.28 5.01 5.67
CA SER A 280 25.84 4.96 5.94
C SER A 280 25.02 4.80 4.66
N ALA A 281 25.40 5.48 3.59
CA ALA A 281 24.78 5.33 2.26
C ALA A 281 25.08 3.96 1.65
N LEU A 282 26.27 3.40 1.83
CA LEU A 282 26.61 2.05 1.40
C LEU A 282 25.76 1.02 2.17
N LEU A 283 25.65 1.14 3.49
CA LEU A 283 24.78 0.29 4.30
C LEU A 283 23.33 0.37 3.84
N MET A 284 22.82 1.60 3.62
CA MET A 284 21.47 1.82 3.08
C MET A 284 21.26 1.07 1.77
N ASN A 285 22.19 1.19 0.82
CA ASN A 285 22.11 0.49 -0.47
C ASN A 285 22.21 -1.03 -0.32
N VAL A 286 23.05 -1.56 0.57
CA VAL A 286 23.11 -3.01 0.83
C VAL A 286 21.76 -3.53 1.35
N VAL A 287 21.15 -2.81 2.30
CA VAL A 287 19.83 -3.17 2.87
C VAL A 287 18.72 -3.10 1.81
N ILE A 288 18.83 -2.20 0.83
CA ILE A 288 17.89 -2.10 -0.29
C ILE A 288 18.12 -3.21 -1.32
N LEU A 289 19.35 -3.35 -1.79
CA LEU A 289 19.69 -4.18 -2.96
C LEU A 289 19.51 -5.67 -2.71
N ILE A 290 19.72 -6.15 -1.48
CA ILE A 290 19.52 -7.58 -1.17
C ILE A 290 18.08 -8.02 -1.43
N PRO A 291 17.06 -7.46 -0.76
CA PRO A 291 15.69 -7.93 -0.94
C PRO A 291 15.05 -7.41 -2.23
N VAL A 292 15.35 -6.18 -2.66
CA VAL A 292 14.82 -5.64 -3.93
C VAL A 292 15.45 -6.35 -5.12
N GLY A 293 16.77 -6.61 -5.12
CA GLY A 293 17.45 -7.33 -6.19
C GLY A 293 16.95 -8.77 -6.34
N TRP A 294 16.71 -9.48 -5.23
CA TRP A 294 16.06 -10.79 -5.26
C TRP A 294 14.68 -10.73 -5.93
N TRP A 295 13.86 -9.74 -5.56
CA TRP A 295 12.55 -9.58 -6.16
C TRP A 295 12.63 -9.18 -7.64
N MET A 296 13.55 -8.30 -8.03
CA MET A 296 13.72 -7.90 -9.44
C MET A 296 14.12 -9.09 -10.31
N GLN A 297 15.01 -9.97 -9.82
CA GLN A 297 15.34 -11.22 -10.50
C GLN A 297 14.10 -12.13 -10.64
N ARG A 298 13.28 -12.23 -9.58
CA ARG A 298 12.01 -12.95 -9.63
C ARG A 298 11.06 -12.32 -10.65
N SER A 299 10.90 -11.01 -10.65
CA SER A 299 10.01 -10.29 -11.55
C SER A 299 10.45 -10.42 -13.01
N LEU A 300 11.75 -10.36 -13.29
CA LEU A 300 12.26 -10.58 -14.65
C LEU A 300 11.88 -11.96 -15.18
N ARG A 301 11.96 -12.99 -14.33
CA ARG A 301 11.60 -14.37 -14.70
C ARG A 301 10.09 -14.56 -14.89
N LEU A 302 9.28 -13.96 -14.03
CA LEU A 302 7.81 -14.12 -14.05
C LEU A 302 7.13 -13.23 -15.08
N ASN A 303 7.54 -11.97 -15.13
CA ASN A 303 6.82 -10.88 -15.79
C ASN A 303 7.53 -10.33 -17.02
N GLN A 304 8.76 -10.80 -17.29
CA GLN A 304 9.66 -10.24 -18.29
C GLN A 304 9.94 -8.73 -18.10
N ASP A 305 9.73 -8.22 -16.88
CA ASP A 305 9.94 -6.83 -16.49
C ASP A 305 10.54 -6.76 -15.07
N LEU A 306 11.55 -5.90 -14.89
CA LEU A 306 12.26 -5.77 -13.62
C LEU A 306 11.43 -5.12 -12.52
N PHE A 307 10.50 -4.23 -12.89
CA PHE A 307 9.81 -3.34 -11.95
C PHE A 307 8.31 -3.64 -11.82
N TYR A 308 7.79 -4.65 -12.51
CA TYR A 308 6.36 -4.95 -12.58
C TYR A 308 5.52 -3.75 -13.07
N PHE A 309 6.08 -2.88 -13.91
CA PHE A 309 5.35 -1.73 -14.46
C PHE A 309 4.54 -2.07 -15.71
N ASN A 310 4.94 -3.15 -16.39
CA ASN A 310 4.29 -3.66 -17.59
C ASN A 310 4.41 -5.19 -17.66
N PRO A 311 3.79 -5.92 -16.73
CA PRO A 311 3.90 -7.37 -16.69
C PRO A 311 3.32 -7.99 -17.97
N VAL A 312 4.11 -8.86 -18.59
CA VAL A 312 3.70 -9.66 -19.75
C VAL A 312 3.38 -11.07 -19.27
N LEU A 313 2.15 -11.52 -19.49
CA LEU A 313 1.76 -12.92 -19.30
C LEU A 313 1.30 -13.50 -20.64
N LYS A 314 1.87 -14.67 -21.01
CA LYS A 314 1.59 -15.37 -22.28
C LYS A 314 1.66 -14.46 -23.52
N GLY A 315 2.66 -13.58 -23.57
CA GLY A 315 2.91 -12.70 -24.72
C GLY A 315 1.97 -11.48 -24.83
N HIS A 316 1.08 -11.28 -23.85
CA HIS A 316 0.18 -10.13 -23.79
C HIS A 316 0.49 -9.27 -22.55
N ARG A 317 0.47 -7.94 -22.73
CA ARG A 317 0.58 -7.00 -21.61
C ARG A 317 -0.71 -7.07 -20.81
N ILE A 318 -0.64 -7.37 -19.52
CA ILE A 318 -1.85 -7.39 -18.66
C ILE A 318 -2.21 -5.99 -18.20
N ILE A 319 -1.18 -5.14 -18.06
CA ILE A 319 -1.33 -3.72 -17.79
C ILE A 319 -0.76 -3.02 -19.02
N GLU A 320 -1.63 -2.51 -19.89
CA GLU A 320 -1.21 -1.60 -20.95
C GLU A 320 -0.86 -0.26 -20.32
N ASN A 321 0.33 -0.19 -19.76
CA ASN A 321 0.87 1.03 -19.23
C ASN A 321 1.36 1.89 -20.42
N PRO A 322 0.67 2.99 -20.79
CA PRO A 322 1.09 3.84 -21.90
C PRO A 322 2.45 4.51 -21.62
N PHE A 323 2.94 4.43 -20.38
CA PHE A 323 4.19 5.02 -19.92
C PHE A 323 5.42 4.11 -20.11
N TYR A 324 5.41 3.10 -20.99
CA TYR A 324 6.59 2.26 -21.27
C TYR A 324 7.12 2.34 -22.71
N ASP A 325 6.26 2.57 -23.70
CA ASP A 325 6.68 3.17 -24.98
C ASP A 325 6.88 4.69 -24.81
N TYR A 326 7.34 5.09 -23.62
CA TYR A 326 7.33 6.45 -23.15
C TYR A 326 8.37 7.26 -23.90
N THR A 327 7.89 8.05 -24.83
CA THR A 327 8.56 9.25 -25.28
C THR A 327 8.13 10.39 -24.35
N PRO A 328 8.81 10.61 -23.19
CA PRO A 328 8.37 11.55 -22.15
C PRO A 328 8.04 12.94 -22.70
N TRP A 329 8.85 13.40 -23.66
CA TRP A 329 8.64 14.69 -24.32
C TRP A 329 7.37 14.71 -25.18
N GLN A 330 7.11 13.63 -25.90
CA GLN A 330 5.96 13.52 -26.79
C GLN A 330 4.66 13.41 -25.99
N HIS A 331 4.65 12.67 -24.88
CA HIS A 331 3.47 12.59 -24.02
C HIS A 331 3.27 13.81 -23.12
N MET A 332 4.33 14.51 -22.72
CA MET A 332 4.17 15.85 -22.14
C MET A 332 3.50 16.79 -23.16
N LEU A 333 3.92 16.74 -24.44
CA LEU A 333 3.26 17.47 -25.51
C LEU A 333 1.81 17.00 -25.71
N ASP A 334 1.52 15.70 -25.72
CA ASP A 334 0.16 15.17 -25.83
C ASP A 334 -0.71 15.64 -24.65
N TYR A 335 -0.17 15.67 -23.43
CA TYR A 335 -0.84 16.22 -22.26
C TYR A 335 -1.12 17.73 -22.44
N TYR A 336 -0.14 18.49 -22.92
CA TYR A 336 -0.29 19.90 -23.29
C TYR A 336 -1.22 20.13 -24.51
N GLN A 337 -1.44 19.12 -25.35
CA GLN A 337 -2.37 19.15 -26.48
C GLN A 337 -3.75 18.58 -26.12
N SER A 338 -3.85 17.91 -24.96
CA SER A 338 -5.11 17.43 -24.42
C SER A 338 -5.94 18.58 -23.87
N VAL A 339 -7.18 18.27 -23.45
CA VAL A 339 -8.08 19.22 -22.81
C VAL A 339 -7.45 19.93 -21.59
N TRP A 340 -6.42 19.34 -20.97
CA TRP A 340 -5.72 19.89 -19.81
C TRP A 340 -4.66 20.92 -20.18
N GLY A 341 -4.08 20.84 -21.38
CA GLY A 341 -3.08 21.81 -21.82
C GLY A 341 -3.68 23.14 -22.27
N GLY A 342 -4.93 23.11 -22.76
CA GLY A 342 -5.71 24.30 -23.09
C GLY A 342 -6.09 25.18 -21.88
N ILE A 343 -5.82 24.73 -20.65
CA ILE A 343 -5.96 25.57 -19.43
C ILE A 343 -4.81 26.58 -19.32
N PHE A 344 -3.66 26.30 -19.96
CA PHE A 344 -2.47 27.14 -19.91
C PHE A 344 -2.34 28.09 -21.11
N THR A 345 -3.31 28.08 -22.03
CA THR A 345 -3.46 28.99 -23.17
C THR A 345 -4.69 29.85 -22.99
#